data_AF-A0A1J3FQ31-F1
#
_entry.id   AF-A0A1J3FQ31-F1
#
_cell.length_a   1.000
_cell.length_b   1.000
_cell.length_c   1.000
_cell.angle_alpha   90.00
_cell.angle_beta   90.00
_cell.angle_gamma   90.00
#
_symmetry.space_group_name_H-M   'P 1'
#
loop_
_entity.id
_entity.type
_entity.pdbx_description
1 polymer ?
#
loop_
_entity_poly.entity_id
_entity_poly.type
_entity_poly.pdbx_seq_one_letter_code
_entity_poly.pdbx_strand_id
1 'polypeptide(L)'
;QKPLPFELIKKVDIYKYDPWDLPKLAAMGEKEWYFYCSRDRKYRNSTRPNRVTGGGFWKATGTDRPIYSLDSTRCIGLKKSLVFYRGRAAKGIKTDWMMHEFRLPSLSDSHHTSYPN
;
A
#
# COMPACT_ATOMS: atom_id res chain seq x y z
N GLN A 1 23.56 6.97 -5.01
CA GLN A 1 22.46 6.05 -5.36
C GLN A 1 22.48 5.90 -6.88
N LYS A 2 22.83 4.73 -7.43
CA LYS A 2 22.87 4.54 -8.90
C LYS A 2 21.43 4.51 -9.43
N PRO A 3 21.06 5.32 -10.43
CA PRO A 3 19.74 5.24 -11.05
C PRO A 3 19.62 3.88 -11.75
N LEU A 4 18.47 3.23 -11.58
CA LEU A 4 18.16 2.03 -12.35
C LEU A 4 18.07 2.43 -13.84
N PRO A 5 18.57 1.62 -14.78
CA PRO A 5 18.61 1.97 -16.22
C PRO A 5 17.23 2.19 -16.86
N PHE A 6 16.16 1.82 -16.15
CA PHE A 6 14.76 1.98 -16.55
C PHE A 6 13.92 2.25 -15.30
N GLU A 7 12.98 3.20 -15.37
CA GLU A 7 12.03 3.47 -14.29
C GLU A 7 10.94 2.40 -14.27
N LEU A 8 11.31 1.23 -13.73
CA LEU A 8 10.47 0.03 -13.67
C LEU A 8 9.18 0.23 -12.87
N ILE A 9 9.27 1.03 -11.80
CA ILE A 9 8.16 1.35 -10.89
C ILE A 9 7.94 2.85 -10.95
N LYS A 10 6.79 3.26 -11.48
CA LYS A 10 6.46 4.68 -11.64
C LYS A 10 5.96 5.28 -10.34
N LYS A 11 6.23 6.57 -10.15
CA LYS A 11 5.59 7.39 -9.11
C LYS A 11 4.20 7.83 -9.57
N VAL A 12 3.17 7.34 -8.88
CA VAL A 12 1.75 7.64 -9.18
C VAL A 12 1.00 7.80 -7.86
N ASP A 13 0.18 8.84 -7.77
CA ASP A 13 -0.81 8.96 -6.70
C ASP A 13 -2.01 8.04 -7.01
N ILE A 14 -1.87 6.76 -6.62
CA ILE A 14 -2.81 5.70 -6.98
C ILE A 14 -4.20 5.91 -6.39
N TYR A 15 -4.35 6.73 -5.34
CA TYR A 15 -5.64 6.99 -4.70
C TYR A 15 -6.54 7.93 -5.51
N LYS A 16 -6.00 8.60 -6.55
CA LYS A 16 -6.79 9.37 -7.51
C LYS A 16 -7.50 8.53 -8.56
N TYR A 17 -7.18 7.23 -8.64
CA TYR A 17 -7.68 6.34 -9.69
C TYR A 17 -8.42 5.15 -9.09
N ASP A 18 -9.41 4.66 -9.82
CA ASP A 18 -10.02 3.38 -9.52
C ASP A 18 -9.07 2.23 -9.95
N PRO A 19 -9.13 1.07 -9.28
CA PRO A 19 -8.10 0.04 -9.46
C PRO A 19 -8.01 -0.53 -10.88
N TRP A 20 -9.11 -0.56 -11.63
CA TRP A 20 -9.13 -1.01 -13.03
C TRP A 20 -8.47 -0.04 -14.01
N ASP A 21 -8.19 1.19 -13.59
CA ASP A 21 -7.44 2.16 -14.40
C ASP A 21 -5.94 2.14 -14.13
N LEU A 22 -5.51 1.59 -12.97
CA LEU A 22 -4.09 1.50 -12.60
C LEU A 22 -3.22 0.73 -13.62
N PRO A 23 -3.64 -0.41 -14.20
CA PRO A 23 -2.83 -1.13 -15.19
C PRO A 23 -2.33 -0.26 -16.34
N LYS A 24 -3.15 0.70 -16.79
CA LYS A 24 -2.84 1.62 -17.90
C LYS A 24 -1.73 2.62 -17.54
N LEU A 25 -1.52 2.86 -16.25
CA LEU A 25 -0.53 3.81 -15.73
C LEU A 25 0.82 3.15 -15.46
N ALA A 26 0.87 1.83 -15.33
CA ALA A 26 2.09 1.09 -15.04
C ALA A 26 3.13 1.21 -16.17
N ALA A 27 4.40 0.97 -15.87
CA ALA A 27 5.42 0.81 -16.90
C ALA A 27 5.31 -0.57 -17.59
N MET A 28 4.95 -1.60 -16.82
CA MET A 28 4.80 -2.98 -17.25
C MET A 28 3.98 -3.79 -16.23
N GLY A 29 3.65 -5.03 -16.58
CA GLY A 29 2.92 -5.98 -15.72
C GLY A 29 1.67 -6.52 -16.42
N GLU A 30 1.42 -7.82 -16.28
CA GLU A 30 0.26 -8.48 -16.88
C GLU A 30 -0.86 -8.76 -15.87
N LYS A 31 -0.47 -9.27 -14.68
CA LYS A 31 -1.40 -9.65 -13.60
C LYS A 31 -1.20 -8.81 -12.34
N GLU A 32 -0.02 -8.20 -12.20
CA GLU A 32 0.36 -7.38 -11.07
C GLU A 32 1.06 -6.12 -11.56
N TRP A 33 0.84 -5.01 -10.86
CA TRP A 33 1.41 -3.71 -11.18
C TRP A 33 1.97 -3.05 -9.94
N TYR A 34 3.10 -2.38 -10.09
CA TYR A 34 3.88 -1.82 -9.01
C TYR A 34 3.96 -0.30 -9.15
N PHE A 35 3.74 0.41 -8.04
CA PHE A 35 3.76 1.87 -8.01
C PHE A 35 4.45 2.37 -6.74
N TYR A 36 5.18 3.48 -6.88
CA TYR A 36 5.51 4.34 -5.75
C TYR A 36 4.39 5.35 -5.56
N CYS A 37 3.82 5.42 -4.37
CA CYS A 37 2.77 6.38 -4.03
C CYS A 37 3.16 7.16 -2.77
N SER A 38 2.95 8.47 -2.76
CA SER A 38 3.02 9.25 -1.52
C SER A 38 1.92 8.78 -0.57
N ARG A 39 2.24 8.68 0.72
CA ARG A 39 1.26 8.29 1.73
C ARG A 39 0.59 9.55 2.27
N ASP A 40 -0.39 10.04 1.54
CA ASP A 40 -1.16 11.21 1.95
C ASP A 40 -1.99 10.88 3.20
N ARG A 41 -1.84 11.71 4.24
CA ARG A 41 -2.58 11.56 5.48
C ARG A 41 -4.01 12.05 5.28
N LYS A 42 -5.00 11.27 5.76
CA LYS A 42 -6.42 11.65 5.73
C LYS A 42 -6.70 12.92 6.54
N TYR A 43 -5.91 13.17 7.59
CA TYR A 43 -5.98 14.38 8.42
C TYR A 43 -4.56 14.87 8.75
N ARG A 44 -4.39 16.16 9.00
CA ARG A 44 -3.08 16.83 9.27
C ARG A 44 -2.20 16.07 10.29
N ASN A 45 -2.82 15.50 11.32
CA ASN A 45 -2.14 14.75 12.40
C ASN A 45 -2.49 13.25 12.45
N SER A 46 -3.13 12.70 11.43
CA SER A 46 -3.52 11.28 11.43
C SER A 46 -2.49 10.42 10.72
N THR A 47 -2.17 9.27 11.29
CA THR A 47 -1.42 8.21 10.62
C THR A 47 -2.26 7.44 9.59
N ARG A 48 -3.57 7.72 9.52
CA ARG A 48 -4.50 7.05 8.62
C ARG A 48 -4.38 7.65 7.21
N PRO A 49 -4.00 6.86 6.20
CA PRO A 49 -3.93 7.36 4.83
C PRO A 49 -5.33 7.62 4.25
N ASN A 50 -5.43 8.58 3.33
CA ASN A 50 -6.63 8.71 2.51
C ASN A 50 -6.65 7.57 1.48
N ARG A 51 -7.76 6.83 1.44
CA ARG A 51 -7.92 5.59 0.67
C ARG A 51 -9.17 5.60 -0.19
N VAL A 52 -9.77 6.77 -0.37
CA VAL A 52 -10.97 6.96 -1.17
C VAL A 52 -10.55 7.33 -2.59
N THR A 53 -11.19 6.72 -3.57
CA THR A 53 -11.04 7.00 -5.01
C THR A 53 -12.34 7.58 -5.56
N GLY A 54 -12.39 7.88 -6.86
CA GLY A 54 -13.63 8.35 -7.50
C GLY A 54 -14.79 7.36 -7.36
N GLY A 55 -14.54 6.08 -7.61
CA GLY A 55 -15.55 5.02 -7.63
C GLY A 55 -15.68 4.19 -6.35
N GLY A 56 -14.83 4.40 -5.34
CA GLY A 56 -14.83 3.54 -4.15
C GLY A 56 -13.80 3.86 -3.08
N PHE A 57 -13.39 2.84 -2.33
CA PHE A 57 -12.40 2.99 -1.27
C PHE A 57 -11.65 1.69 -0.98
N TRP A 58 -10.39 1.82 -0.56
CA TRP A 58 -9.56 0.72 -0.10
C TRP A 58 -9.72 0.47 1.40
N LYS A 59 -10.10 -0.75 1.76
CA LYS A 59 -10.24 -1.20 3.15
C LYS A 59 -9.11 -2.16 3.50
N ALA A 60 -8.41 -1.89 4.61
CA ALA A 60 -7.40 -2.81 5.12
C ALA A 60 -8.06 -4.15 5.49
N THR A 61 -7.36 -5.25 5.20
CA THR A 61 -7.74 -6.60 5.60
C THR A 61 -6.58 -7.26 6.34
N GLY A 62 -6.87 -7.86 7.49
CA GLY A 62 -5.86 -8.44 8.37
C GLY A 62 -4.97 -7.41 9.08
N THR A 63 -3.96 -7.94 9.77
CA THR A 63 -2.93 -7.18 10.48
C THR A 63 -1.72 -6.91 9.57
N ASP A 64 -0.92 -5.90 9.94
CA ASP A 64 0.37 -5.65 9.25
C ASP A 64 1.29 -6.85 9.44
N ARG A 65 1.94 -7.29 8.36
CA ARG A 65 2.94 -8.36 8.40
C ARG A 65 4.35 -7.76 8.35
N PRO A 66 5.22 -8.05 9.32
CA PRO A 66 6.63 -7.63 9.26
C PRO A 66 7.35 -8.33 8.11
N ILE A 67 8.28 -7.62 7.51
CA ILE A 67 9.18 -8.11 6.47
C ILE A 67 10.58 -8.06 7.04
N TYR A 68 11.25 -9.20 7.08
CA TYR A 68 12.61 -9.34 7.61
C TYR A 68 13.62 -9.44 6.46
N SER A 69 14.84 -8.99 6.71
CA SER A 69 15.96 -9.27 5.81
C SER A 69 16.27 -10.77 5.80
N LEU A 70 16.80 -11.29 4.70
CA LEU A 70 17.26 -12.68 4.65
C LEU A 70 18.49 -12.88 5.57
N ASP A 71 19.36 -11.88 5.61
CA ASP A 71 20.67 -11.97 6.27
C ASP A 71 20.65 -11.50 7.74
N SER A 72 19.48 -11.11 8.27
CA SER A 72 19.36 -10.68 9.67
C SER A 72 17.91 -10.77 10.18
N THR A 73 17.74 -10.87 11.50
CA THR A 73 16.42 -10.79 12.17
C THR A 73 15.83 -9.37 12.19
N ARG A 74 16.46 -8.42 11.50
CA ARG A 74 16.01 -7.03 11.44
C ARG A 74 14.76 -6.91 10.56
N CYS A 75 13.72 -6.32 11.12
CA CYS A 75 12.55 -5.88 10.36
C CYS A 75 12.93 -4.71 9.44
N ILE A 76 12.74 -4.89 8.13
CA ILE A 76 13.08 -3.91 7.08
C ILE A 76 11.82 -3.27 6.46
N GLY A 77 10.63 -3.75 6.81
CA GLY A 77 9.39 -3.20 6.28
C GLY A 77 8.14 -3.85 6.85
N LEU A 78 7.00 -3.29 6.49
CA LEU A 78 5.68 -3.80 6.84
C LEU A 78 4.83 -3.90 5.57
N LYS A 79 4.13 -5.03 5.42
CA LYS A 79 3.15 -5.29 4.36
C LYS A 79 1.75 -5.19 4.94
N LYS A 80 0.92 -4.32 4.39
CA LYS A 80 -0.52 -4.24 4.67
C LYS A 80 -1.32 -4.67 3.45
N SER A 81 -2.28 -5.57 3.64
CA SER A 81 -3.21 -5.97 2.57
C SER A 81 -4.46 -5.11 2.60
N LEU A 82 -4.98 -4.77 1.43
CA LEU A 82 -6.20 -3.99 1.26
C LEU A 82 -7.07 -4.58 0.16
N VAL A 83 -8.37 -4.50 0.33
CA VAL A 83 -9.35 -4.84 -0.70
C VAL A 83 -10.12 -3.58 -1.09
N PHE A 84 -10.36 -3.42 -2.38
CA PHE A 84 -11.18 -2.33 -2.89
C PHE A 84 -12.67 -2.64 -2.78
N TYR A 85 -13.43 -1.65 -2.33
CA TYR A 85 -14.88 -1.68 -2.29
C TYR A 85 -15.42 -0.59 -3.22
N ARG A 86 -16.30 -0.97 -4.15
CA ARG A 86 -16.97 -0.03 -5.05
C ARG A 86 -18.14 0.65 -4.34
N GLY A 87 -18.29 1.95 -4.54
CA GLY A 87 -19.34 2.78 -3.94
C GLY A 87 -18.93 3.43 -2.61
N ARG A 88 -19.91 4.02 -1.92
CA ARG A 88 -19.68 4.77 -0.67
C ARG A 88 -19.45 3.82 0.51
N ALA A 89 -18.67 4.27 1.50
CA ALA A 89 -18.25 3.47 2.67
C ALA A 89 -19.37 2.66 3.36
N ALA A 90 -20.56 3.24 3.52
CA ALA A 90 -21.69 2.58 4.19
C ALA A 90 -22.37 1.48 3.36
N LYS A 91 -22.21 1.48 2.03
CA LYS A 91 -22.87 0.55 1.10
C LYS A 91 -21.88 -0.03 0.08
N GLY A 92 -20.60 -0.11 0.47
CA GLY A 92 -19.54 -0.54 -0.43
C GLY A 92 -19.68 -2.02 -0.78
N ILE A 93 -19.55 -2.36 -2.06
CA ILE A 93 -19.55 -3.75 -2.54
C ILE A 93 -18.10 -4.19 -2.69
N LYS A 94 -17.73 -5.29 -2.04
CA LYS A 94 -16.38 -5.87 -2.13
C LYS A 94 -16.08 -6.25 -3.57
N THR A 95 -14.88 -5.95 -4.04
CA THR A 95 -14.37 -6.39 -5.35
C THR A 95 -13.21 -7.35 -5.18
N ASP A 96 -12.72 -7.92 -6.28
CA ASP A 96 -11.53 -8.79 -6.30
C ASP A 96 -10.21 -8.02 -6.39
N TRP A 97 -10.27 -6.69 -6.49
CA TRP A 97 -9.08 -5.85 -6.51
C TRP A 97 -8.40 -5.82 -5.15
N MET A 98 -7.16 -6.29 -5.13
CA MET A 98 -6.29 -6.36 -3.96
C MET A 98 -5.12 -5.38 -4.12
N MET A 99 -4.67 -4.81 -3.01
CA MET A 99 -3.44 -4.04 -2.94
C MET A 99 -2.58 -4.54 -1.78
N HIS A 100 -1.28 -4.56 -2.01
CA HIS A 100 -0.28 -4.74 -0.98
C HIS A 100 0.51 -3.44 -0.81
N GLU A 101 0.25 -2.75 0.29
CA GLU A 101 0.97 -1.53 0.67
C GLU A 101 2.21 -1.93 1.46
N PHE A 102 3.39 -1.66 0.89
CA PHE A 102 4.68 -1.87 1.51
C PHE A 102 5.19 -0.53 2.06
N ARG A 103 5.64 -0.52 3.31
CA ARG A 103 6.19 0.66 3.95
C ARG A 103 7.45 0.33 4.75
N LEU A 104 8.35 1.31 4.85
CA LEU A 104 9.46 1.22 5.79
C LEU A 104 8.94 1.26 7.23
N PRO A 105 9.65 0.63 8.18
CA PRO A 105 9.32 0.74 9.60
C PRO A 105 9.49 2.19 10.04
N SER A 106 8.51 2.73 10.76
CA SER A 106 8.73 3.97 11.50
C SER A 106 9.43 3.67 12.82
N LEU A 107 10.12 4.65 13.40
CA LEU A 107 10.75 4.51 14.72
C LEU A 107 9.76 4.02 15.79
N SER A 108 8.49 4.41 15.68
CA SER A 108 7.40 3.96 16.57
C SER A 108 6.93 2.52 16.33
N ASP A 109 7.09 1.95 15.13
CA ASP A 109 6.68 0.54 14.89
C ASP A 109 7.64 -0.46 15.54
N SER A 110 8.89 -0.06 15.78
CA SER A 110 9.95 -0.90 16.39
C SER A 110 9.64 -1.35 17.82
N HIS A 111 8.76 -0.63 18.53
CA HIS A 111 8.40 -0.93 19.92
C HIS A 111 7.28 -1.97 20.06
N HIS A 112 6.58 -2.31 18.98
CA HIS A 112 5.52 -3.33 19.00
C HIS A 112 5.99 -4.73 18.57
N THR A 113 7.25 -4.87 18.17
CA THR A 113 7.82 -6.14 17.68
C THR A 113 8.72 -6.85 18.69
N SER A 114 8.73 -6.45 19.96
CA SER A 114 9.22 -7.35 21.01
C SER A 114 8.24 -8.51 21.10
N TYR A 115 8.67 -9.69 20.66
CA TYR A 115 7.93 -10.95 20.78
C TYR A 115 7.32 -11.09 22.19
N PRO A 116 6.08 -11.60 22.33
CA PRO A 116 5.65 -12.13 23.61
C PRO A 116 6.49 -13.37 23.90
N ASN A 117 7.01 -13.47 25.14
CA ASN A 117 7.66 -14.66 25.69
C ASN A 117 6.86 -15.94 25.44
#